data_AF-A0A924ILG0-F1
#
_entry.id   AF-A0A924ILG0-F1
#
_cell.length_a   1.000
_cell.length_b   1.000
_cell.length_c   1.000
_cell.angle_alpha   90.00
_cell.angle_beta   90.00
_cell.angle_gamma   90.00
#
_symmetry.space_group_name_H-M   'P 1'
#
loop_
_entity.id
_entity.type
_entity.pdbx_description
1 polymer ?
#
loop_
_entity_poly.entity_id
_entity_poly.type
_entity_poly.pdbx_seq_one_letter_code
_entity_poly.pdbx_strand_id
1 'polypeptide(L)'
;MALRRPLLQAVLLALCLSGCRPDVSPDEAAMPATRPTSMAPPANPDAGSTKSLELYSLQGTDGRWSYYLLSGTNRLKKLSEVVSSNPAVGAESFKTRLRALPPGSIISWSTQAINDRPNSRLILPDPETIRQIREVCRLSGLDLSMRT
;
A
#
# COMPACT_ATOMS: atom_id res chain seq x y z
N MET A 1 -11.04 -24.90 -39.48
CA MET A 1 -11.92 -26.02 -39.06
C MET A 1 -11.97 -26.06 -37.54
N ALA A 2 -13.19 -26.04 -37.00
CA ALA A 2 -13.65 -26.37 -35.63
C ALA A 2 -12.83 -25.81 -34.44
N LEU A 3 -13.24 -24.76 -33.73
CA LEU A 3 -14.48 -24.53 -32.95
C LEU A 3 -14.69 -25.56 -31.82
N ARG A 4 -14.57 -25.13 -30.55
CA ARG A 4 -15.57 -25.34 -29.48
C ARG A 4 -15.10 -24.78 -28.13
N ARG A 5 -15.75 -23.68 -27.72
CA ARG A 5 -16.04 -23.36 -26.31
C ARG A 5 -17.24 -24.21 -25.86
N PRO A 6 -17.33 -24.56 -24.57
CA PRO A 6 -18.60 -24.39 -23.85
C PRO A 6 -18.37 -23.68 -22.50
N LEU A 7 -19.12 -22.61 -22.22
CA LEU A 7 -20.36 -22.55 -21.44
C LEU A 7 -20.10 -22.60 -19.92
N LEU A 8 -20.24 -21.48 -19.19
CA LEU A 8 -21.49 -20.98 -18.57
C LEU A 8 -22.07 -21.94 -17.53
N GLN A 9 -21.83 -21.65 -16.25
CA GLN A 9 -22.58 -22.05 -15.05
C GLN A 9 -21.94 -21.29 -13.87
N ALA A 10 -22.62 -20.71 -12.90
CA ALA A 10 -24.04 -20.57 -12.63
C ALA A 10 -24.20 -19.42 -11.61
N VAL A 11 -25.38 -18.80 -11.69
CA VAL A 11 -25.97 -17.84 -10.76
C VAL A 11 -26.08 -18.43 -9.35
N LEU A 12 -25.80 -17.65 -8.30
CA LEU A 12 -26.58 -17.71 -7.06
C LEU A 12 -26.45 -16.43 -6.23
N LEU A 13 -27.47 -15.58 -6.41
CA LEU A 13 -27.95 -14.58 -5.45
C LEU A 13 -28.26 -15.27 -4.12
N ALA A 14 -27.81 -14.71 -3.01
CA ALA A 14 -28.45 -14.90 -1.71
C ALA A 14 -28.45 -13.58 -0.95
N LEU A 15 -29.55 -12.83 -1.10
CA LEU A 15 -29.95 -11.76 -0.19
C LEU A 15 -30.32 -12.39 1.16
N CYS A 16 -29.68 -11.93 2.23
CA CYS A 16 -30.20 -12.06 3.59
C CYS A 16 -30.33 -10.67 4.20
N LEU A 17 -31.47 -10.04 3.92
CA LEU A 17 -32.05 -8.97 4.72
C LEU A 17 -32.85 -9.62 5.86
N SER A 18 -32.41 -9.46 7.11
CA SER A 18 -33.25 -9.61 8.32
C SER A 18 -32.43 -9.05 9.48
N GLY A 19 -32.83 -7.95 10.13
CA GLY A 19 -33.69 -7.96 11.31
C GLY A 19 -32.84 -8.33 12.54
N CYS A 20 -32.67 -7.55 13.61
CA CYS A 20 -33.63 -6.72 14.35
C CYS A 20 -32.90 -5.58 15.09
N ARG A 21 -33.55 -4.41 15.18
CA ARG A 21 -33.23 -3.37 16.15
C ARG A 21 -33.91 -3.70 17.49
N PRO A 22 -33.20 -3.67 18.63
CA PRO A 22 -33.82 -3.40 19.91
C PRO A 22 -33.80 -1.90 20.17
N ASP A 23 -35.03 -1.39 20.31
CA ASP A 23 -35.43 -0.13 20.90
C ASP A 23 -35.23 -0.22 22.43
N VAL A 24 -34.42 0.68 23.02
CA VAL A 24 -34.38 0.89 24.48
C VAL A 24 -34.23 2.39 24.78
N SER A 25 -35.11 2.80 25.68
CA SER A 25 -35.56 4.11 26.14
C SER A 25 -34.53 5.18 26.52
N PRO A 26 -34.96 6.46 26.53
CA PRO A 26 -34.23 7.58 27.13
C PRO A 26 -34.65 7.77 28.59
N ASP A 27 -33.73 7.55 29.52
CA ASP A 27 -33.85 8.07 30.89
C ASP A 27 -32.44 8.34 31.41
N GLU A 28 -31.97 9.59 31.27
CA GLU A 28 -30.95 10.07 32.21
C GLU A 28 -31.10 11.56 32.44
N ALA A 29 -31.28 11.85 33.72
CA ALA A 29 -31.61 13.11 34.32
C ALA A 29 -30.44 14.11 34.31
N ALA A 30 -30.81 15.38 34.23
CA ALA A 30 -30.23 16.51 34.95
C ALA A 30 -28.69 16.54 35.22
N MET A 31 -28.00 17.32 34.38
CA MET A 31 -26.95 18.32 34.69
C MET A 31 -26.07 18.15 35.95
N PRO A 32 -24.75 18.38 35.81
CA PRO A 32 -24.27 19.75 36.00
C PRO A 32 -23.37 20.25 34.86
N ALA A 33 -23.55 21.52 34.50
CA ALA A 33 -22.72 22.26 33.56
C ALA A 33 -21.26 22.29 34.03
N THR A 34 -20.45 21.40 33.46
CA THR A 34 -18.99 21.48 33.51
C THR A 34 -18.53 22.35 32.34
N ARG A 35 -17.90 23.47 32.70
CA ARG A 35 -17.09 24.37 31.88
C ARG A 35 -16.54 23.68 30.61
N PRO A 36 -16.69 24.25 29.40
CA PRO A 36 -15.91 23.81 28.26
C PRO A 36 -14.48 24.28 28.50
N THR A 37 -13.71 23.46 29.22
CA THR A 37 -12.26 23.49 29.12
C THR A 37 -11.96 23.24 27.65
N SER A 38 -11.50 24.29 26.97
CA SER A 38 -10.97 24.25 25.61
C SER A 38 -9.83 23.24 25.58
N MET A 39 -10.19 21.96 25.39
CA MET A 39 -9.27 20.91 25.02
C MET A 39 -8.87 21.22 23.59
N ALA A 40 -7.81 22.02 23.45
CA ALA A 40 -7.01 21.94 22.24
C ALA A 40 -6.74 20.44 22.01
N PRO A 41 -7.02 19.91 20.80
CA PRO A 41 -6.80 18.50 20.53
C PRO A 41 -5.35 18.17 20.89
N PRO A 42 -5.09 17.02 21.56
CA PRO A 42 -3.74 16.62 21.90
C PRO A 42 -2.92 16.66 20.61
N ALA A 43 -1.88 17.50 20.59
CA ALA A 43 -0.91 17.50 19.51
C ALA A 43 -0.37 16.08 19.40
N ASN A 44 -0.76 15.36 18.35
CA ASN A 44 -0.34 13.99 18.09
C ASN A 44 1.19 13.93 18.19
N PRO A 45 1.77 13.27 19.20
CA PRO A 45 3.22 13.21 19.36
C PRO A 45 3.91 12.38 18.25
N ASP A 46 3.12 11.76 17.36
CA ASP A 46 3.60 11.02 16.18
C ASP A 46 3.56 11.81 14.87
N ALA A 47 3.23 13.11 14.88
CA ALA A 47 3.24 13.97 13.70
C ALA A 47 4.64 14.30 13.14
N GLY A 48 5.70 13.63 13.60
CA GLY A 48 7.09 14.05 13.40
C GLY A 48 8.03 13.04 12.73
N SER A 49 7.59 11.83 12.40
CA SER A 49 8.47 10.86 11.70
C SER A 49 7.93 10.53 10.31
N THR A 50 8.05 11.51 9.40
CA THR A 50 7.90 11.35 7.95
C THR A 50 9.06 10.53 7.38
N LYS A 51 9.26 9.29 7.86
CA LYS A 51 10.30 8.42 7.30
C LYS A 51 9.93 8.14 5.85
N SER A 52 10.76 8.62 4.93
CA SER A 52 10.62 8.33 3.51
C SER A 52 10.73 6.82 3.30
N LEU A 53 9.87 6.27 2.44
CA LEU A 53 9.91 4.88 2.02
C LEU A 53 10.78 4.75 0.77
N GLU A 54 11.52 3.66 0.67
CA GLU A 54 12.30 3.29 -0.51
C GLU A 54 11.60 2.14 -1.22
N LEU A 55 11.32 2.35 -2.50
CA LEU A 55 10.75 1.35 -3.39
C LEU A 55 11.87 0.78 -4.27
N TYR A 56 11.92 -0.55 -4.36
CA TYR A 56 12.79 -1.28 -5.26
C TYR A 56 11.97 -2.26 -6.08
N SER A 57 12.30 -2.40 -7.36
CA SER A 57 11.71 -3.38 -8.26
C SER A 57 12.78 -4.35 -8.74
N LEU A 58 12.49 -5.63 -8.64
CA LEU A 58 13.36 -6.73 -9.03
C LEU A 58 12.60 -7.64 -9.98
N GLN A 59 13.22 -7.97 -11.11
CA GLN A 59 12.73 -9.03 -11.97
C GLN A 59 13.47 -10.32 -11.64
N GLY A 60 12.72 -11.36 -11.29
CA GLY A 60 13.25 -12.71 -11.09
C GLY A 60 13.69 -13.34 -12.42
N THR A 61 14.47 -14.42 -12.34
CA THR A 61 14.91 -15.20 -13.50
C THR A 61 13.76 -15.87 -14.26
N ASP A 62 12.63 -16.04 -13.60
CA ASP A 62 11.36 -16.53 -14.15
C ASP A 62 10.50 -15.42 -14.79
N GLY A 63 11.03 -14.20 -14.88
CA GLY A 63 10.33 -13.04 -15.42
C GLY A 63 9.31 -12.42 -14.45
N ARG A 64 9.12 -12.99 -13.25
CA ARG A 64 8.18 -12.45 -12.26
C ARG A 64 8.75 -11.20 -11.59
N TRP A 65 7.87 -10.23 -11.36
CA TRP A 65 8.23 -8.99 -10.68
C TRP A 65 8.02 -9.09 -9.17
N SER A 66 8.98 -8.61 -8.41
CA SER A 66 8.90 -8.41 -6.96
C SER A 66 9.16 -6.95 -6.64
N TYR A 67 8.30 -6.37 -5.81
CA TYR A 67 8.39 -4.99 -5.36
C TYR A 67 8.67 -4.97 -3.86
N TYR A 68 9.70 -4.25 -3.45
CA TYR A 68 10.11 -4.15 -2.06
C TYR A 68 9.92 -2.71 -1.59
N LEU A 69 9.26 -2.55 -0.45
CA LEU A 69 9.04 -1.26 0.17
C LEU A 69 9.70 -1.29 1.54
N LEU A 70 10.72 -0.47 1.72
CA LEU A 70 11.52 -0.40 2.94
C LEU A 70 11.41 0.98 3.57
N SER A 71 11.46 1.07 4.89
CA SER A 71 11.67 2.36 5.56
C SER A 71 13.10 2.85 5.30
N GLY A 72 13.22 4.07 4.81
CA GLY A 72 14.48 4.69 4.44
C GLY A 72 15.16 5.32 5.65
N THR A 73 16.30 4.74 6.05
CA THR A 73 17.26 5.35 6.98
C THR A 73 18.71 5.20 6.51
N ASN A 74 18.96 4.53 5.38
CA ASN A 74 20.30 4.15 4.95
C ASN A 74 20.52 4.38 3.46
N ARG A 75 21.44 5.30 3.11
CA ARG A 75 21.68 5.76 1.73
C ARG A 75 22.21 4.68 0.77
N LEU A 76 22.68 3.55 1.28
CA LEU A 76 23.26 2.47 0.49
C LEU A 76 22.84 1.11 1.04
N LYS A 77 21.63 0.67 0.69
CA LYS A 77 21.20 -0.69 1.02
C LYS A 77 21.92 -1.71 0.14
N LYS A 78 22.23 -2.87 0.74
CA LYS A 78 22.69 -4.04 -0.01
C LYS A 78 21.50 -4.73 -0.66
N LEU A 79 21.69 -5.34 -1.83
CA LEU A 79 20.62 -6.09 -2.48
C LEU A 79 20.12 -7.24 -1.58
N SER A 80 21.02 -7.91 -0.85
CA SER A 80 20.65 -8.89 0.18
C SER A 80 19.69 -8.34 1.24
N GLU A 81 19.84 -7.08 1.66
CA GLU A 81 18.94 -6.43 2.62
C GLU A 81 17.56 -6.17 1.99
N VAL A 82 17.53 -5.69 0.74
CA VAL A 82 16.28 -5.45 0.00
C VAL A 82 15.48 -6.75 -0.12
N VAL A 83 16.11 -7.84 -0.58
CA VAL A 83 15.42 -9.11 -0.80
C VAL A 83 15.06 -9.86 0.48
N SER A 84 15.66 -9.49 1.62
CA SER A 84 15.30 -10.04 2.93
C SER A 84 14.01 -9.45 3.49
N SER A 85 13.56 -8.31 2.94
CA SER A 85 12.26 -7.72 3.29
C SER A 85 11.12 -8.44 2.57
N ASN A 86 9.89 -8.30 3.10
CA ASN A 86 8.71 -8.96 2.54
C ASN A 86 8.32 -8.33 1.19
N PRO A 87 8.50 -9.03 0.03
CA PRO A 87 8.11 -8.48 -1.26
C PRO A 87 6.59 -8.47 -1.44
N ALA A 88 6.10 -7.51 -2.22
CA ALA A 88 4.86 -7.68 -2.96
C ALA A 88 5.18 -8.36 -4.30
N VAL A 89 4.65 -9.56 -4.51
CA VAL A 89 4.84 -10.31 -5.76
C VAL A 89 3.82 -9.83 -6.79
N GLY A 90 4.30 -9.23 -7.87
CA GLY A 90 3.47 -8.66 -8.94
C GLY A 90 2.96 -7.25 -8.67
N ALA A 91 2.61 -6.55 -9.76
CA ALA A 91 2.20 -5.15 -9.71
C ALA A 91 0.86 -4.95 -8.97
N GLU A 92 -0.10 -5.87 -9.11
CA GLU A 92 -1.40 -5.77 -8.42
C GLU A 92 -1.26 -5.84 -6.90
N SER A 93 -0.51 -6.83 -6.39
CA SER A 93 -0.25 -6.96 -4.96
C SER A 93 0.49 -5.73 -4.42
N PHE A 94 1.39 -5.16 -5.21
CA PHE A 94 2.09 -3.93 -4.83
C PHE A 94 1.15 -2.72 -4.79
N LYS A 95 0.30 -2.54 -5.80
CA LYS A 95 -0.73 -1.49 -5.82
C LYS A 95 -1.67 -1.57 -4.61
N THR A 96 -2.04 -2.77 -4.18
CA THR A 96 -2.82 -2.95 -2.94
C THR A 96 -2.07 -2.49 -1.70
N ARG A 97 -0.76 -2.76 -1.59
CA ARG A 97 0.06 -2.25 -0.48
C ARG A 97 0.18 -0.72 -0.49
N LEU A 98 0.33 -0.11 -1.66
CA LEU A 98 0.38 1.35 -1.78
C LEU A 98 -0.90 2.00 -1.25
N ARG A 99 -2.07 1.47 -1.58
CA ARG A 99 -3.36 2.01 -1.09
C ARG A 99 -3.53 1.95 0.42
N ALA A 100 -2.77 1.08 1.10
CA ALA A 100 -2.81 0.95 2.55
C ALA A 100 -1.84 1.91 3.26
N LEU A 101 -1.01 2.65 2.52
CA LEU A 101 -0.09 3.61 3.11
C LEU A 101 -0.84 4.88 3.55
N PRO A 102 -0.39 5.54 4.63
CA PRO A 102 -0.94 6.84 5.02
C PRO A 102 -0.75 7.88 3.90
N PRO A 103 -1.79 8.67 3.58
CA PRO A 103 -1.64 9.82 2.70
C PRO A 103 -0.53 10.76 3.19
N GLY A 104 0.19 11.40 2.25
CA GLY A 104 1.36 12.23 2.53
C GLY A 104 2.66 11.46 2.70
N SER A 105 2.64 10.12 2.60
CA SER A 105 3.88 9.33 2.60
C SER A 105 4.73 9.64 1.37
N ILE A 106 6.03 9.80 1.59
CA ILE A 106 7.03 10.04 0.54
C ILE A 106 7.67 8.70 0.17
N ILE A 107 7.67 8.38 -1.11
CA ILE A 107 8.24 7.15 -1.68
C ILE A 107 9.32 7.54 -2.69
N SER A 108 10.50 6.97 -2.54
CA SER A 108 11.62 7.09 -3.48
C SER A 108 11.86 5.76 -4.16
N TRP A 109 11.57 5.66 -5.45
CA TRP A 109 11.82 4.47 -6.25
C TRP A 109 13.26 4.47 -6.78
N SER A 110 14.09 3.59 -6.24
CA SER A 110 15.51 3.48 -6.57
C SER A 110 15.81 2.25 -7.41
N THR A 111 16.65 2.41 -8.42
CA THR A 111 17.34 1.30 -9.11
C THR A 111 18.75 1.06 -8.57
N GLN A 112 19.19 1.88 -7.63
CA GLN A 112 20.53 1.83 -7.07
C GLN A 112 20.50 1.04 -5.76
N ALA A 113 21.24 -0.06 -5.71
CA ALA A 113 21.63 -0.76 -4.48
C ALA A 113 23.03 -1.33 -4.65
N ILE A 114 23.74 -1.56 -3.54
CA ILE A 114 25.02 -2.27 -3.58
C ILE A 114 24.74 -3.70 -4.02
N ASN A 115 25.19 -4.04 -5.23
CA ASN A 115 24.96 -5.36 -5.78
C ASN A 115 25.93 -6.37 -5.16
N ASP A 116 25.45 -7.07 -4.15
CA ASP A 116 26.18 -8.14 -3.45
C ASP A 116 25.72 -9.54 -3.88
N ARG A 117 24.90 -9.65 -4.93
CA ARG A 117 24.46 -10.94 -5.49
C ARG A 117 24.69 -11.01 -6.99
N PRO A 118 25.30 -12.11 -7.49
CA PRO A 118 25.40 -12.32 -8.93
C PRO A 118 24.01 -12.49 -9.56
N ASN A 119 23.82 -11.98 -10.78
CA ASN A 119 22.62 -12.16 -11.63
C ASN A 119 21.31 -11.55 -11.13
N SER A 120 21.32 -10.73 -10.08
CA SER A 120 20.14 -9.98 -9.65
C SER A 120 20.35 -8.49 -9.93
N ARG A 121 19.42 -7.88 -10.65
CA ARG A 121 19.49 -6.45 -10.99
C ARG A 121 18.18 -5.77 -10.63
N LEU A 122 18.29 -4.68 -9.88
CA LEU A 122 17.18 -3.78 -9.65
C LEU A 122 16.96 -2.99 -10.95
N ILE A 123 15.81 -3.22 -11.55
CA ILE A 123 15.43 -2.61 -12.81
C ILE A 123 14.01 -2.10 -12.70
N LEU A 124 13.69 -1.05 -13.45
CA LEU A 124 12.32 -0.56 -13.54
C LEU A 124 11.49 -1.52 -14.41
N PRO A 125 10.19 -1.69 -14.09
CA PRO A 125 9.27 -2.42 -14.94
C PRO A 125 8.96 -1.63 -16.22
N ASP A 126 8.12 -2.20 -17.08
CA ASP A 126 7.70 -1.54 -18.31
C ASP A 126 6.98 -0.19 -18.04
N PRO A 127 6.99 0.74 -19.00
CA PRO A 127 6.42 2.07 -18.82
C PRO A 127 4.94 2.08 -18.43
N GLU A 128 4.16 1.10 -18.88
CA GLU A 128 2.73 1.00 -18.55
C GLU A 128 2.56 0.62 -17.07
N THR A 129 3.34 -0.34 -16.57
CA THR A 129 3.39 -0.66 -15.15
C THR A 129 3.83 0.53 -14.29
N ILE A 130 4.86 1.29 -14.73
CA ILE A 130 5.30 2.51 -14.03
C ILE A 130 4.15 3.53 -13.97
N ARG A 131 3.46 3.75 -15.09
CA ARG A 131 2.31 4.67 -15.19
C ARG A 131 1.21 4.28 -14.22
N GLN A 132 0.86 2.99 -14.15
CA GLN A 132 -0.16 2.49 -13.23
C GLN A 132 0.23 2.67 -11.76
N ILE A 133 1.49 2.41 -11.39
CA ILE A 133 1.99 2.61 -10.04
C ILE A 133 1.95 4.09 -9.65
N ARG A 134 2.40 4.99 -10.55
CA ARG A 134 2.30 6.44 -10.33
C ARG A 134 0.87 6.91 -10.12
N GLU A 135 -0.06 6.39 -10.91
CA GLU A 135 -1.48 6.76 -10.79
C GLU A 135 -2.07 6.29 -9.45
N VAL A 136 -1.73 5.08 -8.99
CA VAL A 136 -2.14 4.62 -7.66
C VAL A 136 -1.55 5.51 -6.56
N CYS A 137 -0.27 5.87 -6.64
CA CYS A 137 0.34 6.79 -5.68
C CYS A 137 -0.40 8.14 -5.66
N ARG A 138 -0.67 8.71 -6.82
CA ARG A 138 -1.39 9.99 -6.95
C ARG A 138 -2.79 9.92 -6.33
N LEU A 139 -3.56 8.87 -6.64
CA LEU A 139 -4.92 8.67 -6.11
C LEU A 139 -4.93 8.41 -4.59
N SER A 140 -3.88 7.80 -4.05
CA SER A 140 -3.71 7.55 -2.61
C SER A 140 -3.06 8.71 -1.85
N GLY A 141 -2.76 9.83 -2.52
CA GLY A 141 -2.11 10.99 -1.90
C GLY A 141 -0.66 10.73 -1.49
N LEU A 142 0.04 9.82 -2.18
CA LEU A 142 1.45 9.49 -1.94
C LEU A 142 2.34 10.30 -2.89
N ASP A 143 3.47 10.79 -2.37
CA ASP A 143 4.47 11.49 -3.19
C ASP A 143 5.51 10.48 -3.68
N LEU A 144 5.49 10.16 -4.98
CA LEU A 144 6.41 9.22 -5.60
C LEU A 144 7.47 9.95 -6.42
N SER A 145 8.73 9.82 -6.03
CA SER A 145 9.91 10.28 -6.77
C SER A 145 10.70 9.10 -7.32
N MET A 146 11.34 9.27 -8.48
CA MET A 146 12.21 8.26 -9.07
C MET A 146 13.67 8.69 -8.96
N ARG A 147 14.53 7.76 -8.55
CA ARG A 147 15.99 7.90 -8.48
C ARG A 147 16.62 6.82 -9.34
N THR A 148 16.97 7.21 -10.55
CA THR A 148 17.68 6.36 -11.53
C THR A 148 19.16 6.65 -11.47
#